data_AF-A0A8S9ZB88-F1
#
_entry.id   AF-A0A8S9ZB88-F1
#
_cell.length_a   1.000
_cell.length_b   1.000
_cell.length_c   1.000
_cell.angle_alpha   90.00
_cell.angle_beta   90.00
_cell.angle_gamma   90.00
#
_symmetry.space_group_name_H-M   'P 1'
#
loop_
_entity.id
_entity.type
_entity.pdbx_description
1 polymer ?
#
loop_
_entity_poly.entity_id
_entity_poly.type
_entity_poly.pdbx_seq_one_letter_code
_entity_poly.pdbx_strand_id
1 'polypeptide(L)'
;MNTNRSESSSTSSCVFSGKLVHDGAFNLKLEHKLLPNEKNKQNTLKLFGNTTTFKNTSVTIQVGQQTCQASFNDKTVLCNLPVDKPQNGNLIFSFKGKEVKIPFKNVQLFNANLCEIELENYDKEKHIVQLKINGLTFKIIESKDETKECKPTQ
;
A
#
# COMPACT_ATOMS: atom_id res chain seq x y z
N MET A 1 -24.71 21.86 39.30
CA MET A 1 -24.93 20.93 38.18
C MET A 1 -23.56 20.54 37.64
N ASN A 2 -23.11 19.33 37.90
CA ASN A 2 -21.84 18.80 37.38
C ASN A 2 -22.05 18.37 35.93
N THR A 3 -21.45 19.09 34.99
CA THR A 3 -21.31 18.61 33.61
C THR A 3 -20.09 17.70 33.54
N ASN A 4 -20.34 16.39 33.62
CA ASN A 4 -19.37 15.38 33.24
C ASN A 4 -18.95 15.63 31.79
N ARG A 5 -17.71 16.06 31.59
CA ARG A 5 -17.04 16.04 30.29
C ARG A 5 -16.81 14.59 29.91
N SER A 6 -17.57 14.07 28.97
CA SER A 6 -17.17 12.90 28.20
C SER A 6 -16.06 13.36 27.25
N GLU A 7 -14.80 13.19 27.67
CA GLU A 7 -13.65 13.27 26.77
C GLU A 7 -13.71 12.08 25.81
N SER A 8 -14.30 12.30 24.63
CA SER A 8 -14.08 11.41 23.49
C SER A 8 -12.59 11.43 23.16
N SER A 9 -11.92 10.31 23.39
CA SER A 9 -10.54 10.09 22.95
C SER A 9 -10.52 10.10 21.42
N SER A 10 -10.20 11.24 20.82
CA SER A 10 -9.95 11.37 19.39
C SER A 10 -8.70 10.57 19.04
N THR A 11 -8.86 9.37 18.47
CA THR A 11 -7.75 8.66 17.82
C THR A 11 -7.27 9.48 16.63
N SER A 12 -6.14 10.17 16.79
CA SER A 12 -5.45 10.85 15.71
C SER A 12 -5.00 9.82 14.66
N SER A 13 -5.44 9.99 13.41
CA SER A 13 -4.87 9.24 12.29
C SER A 13 -3.59 9.96 11.86
N CYS A 14 -2.45 9.28 12.01
CA CYS A 14 -1.16 9.82 11.58
C CYS A 14 -0.73 9.19 10.26
N VAL A 15 -0.37 10.04 9.31
CA VAL A 15 0.25 9.65 8.04
C VAL A 15 1.77 9.83 8.16
N PHE A 16 2.50 8.77 7.83
CA PHE A 16 3.96 8.70 7.84
C PHE A 16 4.46 8.58 6.40
N SER A 17 5.58 9.21 6.07
CA SER A 17 6.28 8.90 4.82
C SER A 17 7.02 7.57 4.93
N GLY A 18 7.11 6.82 3.84
CA GLY A 18 7.87 5.57 3.79
C GLY A 18 8.59 5.36 2.47
N LYS A 19 9.42 4.32 2.44
CA LYS A 19 10.14 3.87 1.24
C LYS A 19 9.89 2.39 0.99
N LEU A 20 9.71 2.04 -0.29
CA LEU A 20 9.80 0.68 -0.78
C LEU A 20 11.26 0.37 -1.08
N VAL A 21 11.84 -0.57 -0.34
CA VAL A 21 13.21 -1.05 -0.54
C VAL A 21 13.14 -2.48 -1.06
N HIS A 22 13.81 -2.78 -2.16
CA HIS A 22 13.88 -4.14 -2.67
C HIS A 22 14.64 -5.03 -1.67
N ASP A 23 14.02 -6.14 -1.25
CA ASP A 23 14.58 -7.05 -0.24
C ASP A 23 15.03 -8.35 -0.90
N GLY A 24 16.24 -8.34 -1.45
CA GLY A 24 16.85 -9.52 -2.06
C GLY A 24 17.89 -9.17 -3.12
N ALA A 25 18.87 -10.06 -3.29
CA ALA A 25 19.73 -10.05 -4.47
C ALA A 25 18.82 -10.20 -5.71
N PHE A 26 18.96 -9.28 -6.66
CA PHE A 26 18.17 -9.23 -7.88
C PHE A 26 18.42 -10.51 -8.71
N ASN A 27 17.68 -11.58 -8.43
CA ASN A 27 17.69 -12.78 -9.23
C ASN A 27 16.90 -12.49 -10.52
N LEU A 28 17.59 -11.96 -11.51
CA LEU A 28 17.16 -11.79 -12.92
C LEU A 28 16.57 -13.07 -13.56
N LYS A 29 16.58 -14.20 -12.86
CA LYS A 29 16.01 -15.47 -13.30
C LYS A 29 14.50 -15.60 -13.05
N LEU A 30 13.88 -14.72 -12.26
CA LEU A 30 12.44 -14.54 -12.32
C LEU A 30 12.15 -13.71 -13.57
N GLU A 31 11.94 -14.40 -14.68
CA GLU A 31 11.38 -13.91 -15.94
C GLU A 31 9.95 -13.38 -15.71
N HIS A 32 9.77 -12.38 -14.85
CA HIS A 32 8.55 -11.59 -14.84
C HIS A 32 8.57 -10.75 -16.11
N LYS A 33 8.15 -11.37 -17.21
CA LYS A 33 7.75 -10.63 -18.40
C LYS A 33 6.70 -9.63 -17.94
N LEU A 34 7.09 -8.36 -17.91
CA LEU A 34 6.15 -7.26 -17.80
C LEU A 34 5.29 -7.35 -19.05
N LEU A 35 4.10 -7.92 -18.90
CA LEU A 35 3.09 -7.96 -19.93
C LEU A 35 2.40 -6.59 -19.94
N PRO A 36 2.21 -6.02 -21.15
CA PRO A 36 1.48 -4.76 -21.26
C PRO A 36 0.04 -4.93 -20.76
N ASN A 37 -0.52 -3.86 -20.20
CA ASN A 37 -1.94 -3.83 -19.86
C ASN A 37 -2.78 -3.75 -21.15
N GLU A 38 -3.85 -4.52 -21.22
CA GLU A 38 -4.79 -4.46 -22.33
C GLU A 38 -5.67 -3.22 -22.19
N LYS A 39 -5.74 -2.39 -23.24
CA LYS A 39 -6.42 -1.08 -23.23
C LYS A 39 -7.91 -1.13 -22.88
N ASN A 40 -8.57 -2.25 -23.20
CA ASN A 40 -10.02 -2.41 -23.02
C ASN A 40 -10.39 -3.27 -21.82
N LYS A 41 -9.41 -3.67 -21.00
CA LYS A 41 -9.65 -4.39 -19.76
C LYS A 41 -9.48 -3.48 -18.55
N GLN A 42 -10.38 -3.65 -17.59
CA GLN A 42 -10.29 -2.95 -16.33
C GLN A 42 -9.15 -3.52 -15.50
N ASN A 43 -8.41 -2.64 -14.82
CA ASN A 43 -7.34 -3.07 -13.96
C ASN A 43 -7.90 -3.63 -12.66
N THR A 44 -7.14 -4.50 -12.02
CA THR A 44 -7.54 -5.15 -10.79
C THR A 44 -6.43 -5.07 -9.77
N LEU A 45 -6.79 -4.79 -8.52
CA LEU A 45 -5.87 -4.82 -7.39
C LEU A 45 -6.31 -5.94 -6.45
N LYS A 46 -5.36 -6.74 -6.00
CA LYS A 46 -5.59 -7.84 -5.07
C LYS A 46 -4.60 -7.73 -3.92
N LEU A 47 -5.11 -7.77 -2.70
CA LEU A 47 -4.32 -7.73 -1.48
C LEU A 47 -4.56 -9.02 -0.70
N PHE A 48 -3.50 -9.77 -0.42
CA PHE A 48 -3.57 -11.04 0.31
C PHE A 48 -2.34 -11.24 1.18
N GLY A 49 -2.32 -12.30 2.00
CA GLY A 49 -1.21 -12.60 2.90
C GLY A 49 -1.64 -13.28 4.19
N ASN A 50 -0.85 -13.12 5.26
CA ASN A 50 -1.16 -13.70 6.57
C ASN A 50 -2.40 -13.04 7.22
N THR A 51 -3.50 -13.80 7.32
CA THR A 51 -4.79 -13.29 7.79
C THR A 51 -4.83 -12.93 9.27
N THR A 52 -3.97 -13.53 10.09
CA THR A 52 -3.88 -13.21 11.52
C THR A 52 -3.17 -11.89 11.75
N THR A 53 -2.10 -11.61 11.00
CA THR A 53 -1.30 -10.40 11.18
C THR A 53 -1.94 -9.19 10.50
N PHE A 54 -2.49 -9.36 9.31
CA PHE A 54 -2.86 -8.27 8.41
C PHE A 54 -4.37 -8.05 8.25
N LYS A 55 -5.21 -8.69 9.07
CA LYS A 55 -6.68 -8.64 8.97
C LYS A 55 -7.29 -7.26 8.67
N ASN A 56 -6.77 -6.20 9.28
CA ASN A 56 -7.25 -4.83 9.17
C ASN A 56 -6.28 -3.94 8.38
N THR A 57 -5.73 -4.48 7.30
CA THR A 57 -4.80 -3.75 6.42
C THR A 57 -5.52 -3.33 5.16
N SER A 58 -5.18 -2.16 4.63
CA SER A 58 -5.58 -1.78 3.26
C SER A 58 -4.41 -1.18 2.53
N VAL A 59 -4.45 -1.31 1.21
CA VAL A 59 -3.49 -0.69 0.30
C VAL A 59 -4.23 0.14 -0.71
N THR A 60 -3.85 1.41 -0.82
CA THR A 60 -4.38 2.34 -1.81
C THR A 60 -3.28 2.73 -2.78
N ILE A 61 -3.51 2.50 -4.07
CA ILE A 61 -2.70 3.05 -5.16
C ILE A 61 -3.34 4.38 -5.56
N GLN A 62 -2.57 5.47 -5.46
CA GLN A 62 -2.98 6.80 -5.88
C GLN A 62 -2.16 7.27 -7.08
N VAL A 63 -2.82 7.64 -8.18
CA VAL A 63 -2.21 8.25 -9.37
C VAL A 63 -2.97 9.54 -9.70
N GLY A 64 -2.31 10.69 -9.52
CA GLY A 64 -2.97 11.99 -9.60
C GLY A 64 -4.12 12.10 -8.59
N GLN A 65 -5.33 12.37 -9.08
CA GLN A 65 -6.55 12.46 -8.27
C GLN A 65 -7.29 11.12 -8.12
N GLN A 66 -6.86 10.08 -8.83
CA GLN A 66 -7.54 8.79 -8.84
C GLN A 66 -6.91 7.84 -7.83
N THR A 67 -7.75 7.03 -7.19
CA THR A 67 -7.35 6.04 -6.20
C THR A 67 -7.94 4.68 -6.53
N CYS A 68 -7.21 3.62 -6.20
CA CYS A 68 -7.74 2.27 -6.12
C CYS A 68 -7.30 1.63 -4.81
N GLN A 69 -8.26 1.21 -4.01
CA GLN A 69 -8.02 0.67 -2.67
C GLN A 69 -8.50 -0.76 -2.58
N ALA A 70 -7.64 -1.64 -2.08
CA ALA A 70 -7.99 -3.00 -1.67
C ALA A 70 -7.82 -3.13 -0.16
N SER A 71 -8.81 -3.70 0.51
CA SER A 71 -8.70 -4.09 1.91
C SER A 71 -8.35 -5.56 2.01
N PHE A 72 -7.68 -5.91 3.09
CA PHE A 72 -7.32 -7.28 3.38
C PHE A 72 -8.61 -8.07 3.64
N ASN A 73 -8.82 -9.14 2.86
CA ASN A 73 -10.07 -9.93 2.70
C ASN A 73 -10.95 -9.57 1.49
N ASP A 74 -10.63 -8.53 0.72
CA ASP A 74 -11.25 -8.32 -0.58
C ASP A 74 -10.70 -9.35 -1.58
N LYS A 75 -11.57 -10.07 -2.29
CA LYS A 75 -11.13 -11.11 -3.24
C LYS A 75 -10.27 -10.52 -4.37
N THR A 76 -10.72 -9.41 -4.94
CA THR A 76 -10.07 -8.56 -5.94
C THR A 76 -10.94 -7.31 -6.10
N VAL A 77 -10.34 -6.13 -6.20
CA VAL A 77 -11.06 -4.88 -6.48
C VAL A 77 -10.81 -4.41 -7.90
N LEU A 78 -11.82 -3.79 -8.51
CA LEU A 78 -11.73 -3.17 -9.82
C LEU A 78 -11.14 -1.76 -9.70
N CYS A 79 -10.13 -1.46 -10.51
CA CYS A 79 -9.40 -0.19 -10.51
C CYS A 79 -9.63 0.57 -11.82
N ASN A 80 -10.10 1.81 -11.70
CA ASN A 80 -10.22 2.75 -12.82
C ASN A 80 -8.98 3.67 -12.91
N LEU A 81 -7.77 3.10 -12.87
CA LEU A 81 -6.53 3.87 -12.98
C LEU A 81 -5.98 3.84 -14.42
N PRO A 82 -5.50 4.97 -14.98
CA PRO A 82 -4.80 5.02 -16.26
C PRO A 82 -3.40 4.42 -16.09
N VAL A 83 -3.17 3.24 -16.65
CA VAL A 83 -1.94 2.46 -16.41
C VAL A 83 -1.41 1.79 -17.67
N ASP A 84 -1.78 2.30 -18.85
CA ASP A 84 -1.19 1.87 -20.12
C ASP A 84 0.32 2.21 -20.22
N LYS A 85 0.82 3.01 -19.28
CA LYS A 85 2.22 3.46 -19.18
C LYS A 85 2.69 3.49 -17.71
N PRO A 86 4.01 3.46 -17.46
CA PRO A 86 4.57 3.72 -16.14
C PRO A 86 4.06 5.04 -15.54
N GLN A 87 3.70 5.02 -14.26
CA GLN A 87 3.06 6.15 -13.58
C GLN A 87 3.91 6.68 -12.43
N ASN A 88 3.59 7.90 -12.04
CA ASN A 88 4.02 8.50 -10.78
C ASN A 88 2.83 8.54 -9.82
N GLY A 89 3.08 8.32 -8.54
CA GLY A 89 1.98 8.25 -7.59
C GLY A 89 2.43 7.90 -6.19
N ASN A 90 1.49 7.43 -5.39
CA ASN A 90 1.75 6.97 -4.03
C ASN A 90 1.11 5.61 -3.80
N LEU A 91 1.83 4.72 -3.12
CA LEU A 91 1.27 3.57 -2.45
C LEU A 91 1.01 3.98 -1.00
N ILE A 92 -0.24 3.93 -0.55
CA ILE A 92 -0.64 4.24 0.82
C ILE A 92 -0.97 2.92 1.50
N PHE A 93 -0.17 2.57 2.49
CA PHE A 93 -0.32 1.35 3.27
C PHE A 93 -0.92 1.68 4.63
N SER A 94 -2.17 1.29 4.85
CA SER A 94 -2.88 1.55 6.12
C SER A 94 -2.90 0.27 6.95
N PHE A 95 -2.26 0.29 8.11
CA PHE A 95 -2.11 -0.87 9.00
C PHE A 95 -2.09 -0.45 10.47
N LYS A 96 -2.94 -1.08 11.29
CA LYS A 96 -3.03 -0.83 12.74
C LYS A 96 -3.17 0.66 13.11
N GLY A 97 -4.00 1.39 12.37
CA GLY A 97 -4.26 2.82 12.61
C GLY A 97 -3.12 3.76 12.18
N LYS A 98 -2.10 3.24 11.48
CA LYS A 98 -1.06 4.05 10.84
C LYS A 98 -1.25 4.01 9.33
N GLU A 99 -0.97 5.12 8.67
CA GLU A 99 -0.87 5.15 7.20
C GLU A 99 0.57 5.47 6.81
N VAL A 100 1.15 4.66 5.93
CA VAL A 100 2.48 4.89 5.37
C VAL A 100 2.33 5.23 3.90
N LYS A 101 2.66 6.46 3.53
CA LYS A 101 2.63 6.97 2.16
C LYS A 101 3.99 6.80 1.52
N ILE A 102 4.03 6.05 0.43
CA ILE A 102 5.25 5.68 -0.28
C ILE A 102 5.17 6.23 -1.70
N PRO A 103 5.91 7.30 -2.01
CA PRO A 103 5.93 7.83 -3.36
C PRO A 103 6.64 6.86 -4.31
N PHE A 104 6.12 6.74 -5.53
CA PHE A 104 6.78 6.02 -6.62
C PHE A 104 6.86 6.89 -7.87
N LYS A 105 7.90 6.66 -8.68
CA LYS A 105 8.13 7.37 -9.93
C LYS A 105 8.45 6.41 -11.06
N ASN A 106 7.82 6.60 -12.21
CA ASN A 106 8.01 5.82 -13.42
C ASN A 106 7.86 4.30 -13.19
N VAL A 107 6.84 3.89 -12.45
CA VAL A 107 6.59 2.49 -12.10
C VAL A 107 5.37 1.95 -12.83
N GLN A 108 5.49 0.76 -13.43
CA GLN A 108 4.36 -0.02 -13.92
C GLN A 108 3.92 -1.00 -12.83
N LEU A 109 2.90 -0.65 -12.05
CA LEU A 109 2.37 -1.49 -10.97
C LEU A 109 1.45 -2.60 -11.47
N PHE A 110 0.79 -2.42 -12.61
CA PHE A 110 -0.14 -3.40 -13.17
C PHE A 110 0.54 -4.18 -14.29
N ASN A 111 0.49 -5.50 -14.18
CA ASN A 111 1.00 -6.47 -15.15
C ASN A 111 -0.19 -7.28 -15.69
N ALA A 112 -0.44 -7.24 -17.01
CA ALA A 112 -1.63 -7.85 -17.62
C ALA A 112 -2.96 -7.46 -16.92
N ASN A 113 -3.14 -6.17 -16.64
CA ASN A 113 -4.27 -5.56 -15.93
C ASN A 113 -4.44 -6.01 -14.47
N LEU A 114 -3.44 -6.67 -13.86
CA LEU A 114 -3.49 -7.12 -12.47
C LEU A 114 -2.31 -6.56 -11.68
N CYS A 115 -2.58 -6.09 -10.46
CA CYS A 115 -1.60 -5.77 -9.44
C CYS A 115 -1.87 -6.67 -8.23
N GLU A 116 -0.93 -7.56 -7.95
CA GLU A 116 -0.98 -8.45 -6.80
C GLU A 116 -0.03 -7.97 -5.70
N ILE A 117 -0.56 -7.70 -4.52
CA ILE A 117 0.21 -7.35 -3.34
C ILE A 117 0.03 -8.44 -2.29
N GLU A 118 1.11 -9.15 -2.00
CA GLU A 118 1.17 -10.20 -0.98
C GLU A 118 1.88 -9.66 0.26
N LEU A 119 1.24 -9.70 1.43
CA LEU A 119 1.82 -9.33 2.71
C LEU A 119 2.40 -10.57 3.40
N GLU A 120 3.73 -10.64 3.46
CA GLU A 120 4.43 -11.83 3.94
C GLU A 120 4.65 -11.80 5.46
N ASN A 121 5.28 -10.74 5.97
CA ASN A 121 5.71 -10.68 7.36
C ASN A 121 5.75 -9.24 7.90
N TYR A 122 5.65 -9.11 9.22
CA TYR A 122 5.81 -7.84 9.93
C TYR A 122 6.78 -7.99 11.10
N ASP A 123 7.94 -7.35 10.98
CA ASP A 123 8.90 -7.20 12.08
C ASP A 123 8.40 -6.07 13.00
N LYS A 124 7.88 -6.47 14.16
CA LYS A 124 7.31 -5.56 15.15
C LYS A 124 8.36 -4.63 15.77
N GLU A 125 9.59 -5.11 15.94
CA GLU A 125 10.67 -4.36 16.60
C GLU A 125 11.23 -3.29 15.67
N LYS A 126 11.39 -3.62 14.38
CA LYS A 126 11.94 -2.70 13.38
C LYS A 126 10.87 -1.89 12.66
N HIS A 127 9.59 -2.20 12.88
CA HIS A 127 8.45 -1.66 12.15
C HIS A 127 8.58 -1.82 10.62
N ILE A 128 9.07 -2.99 10.18
CA ILE A 128 9.27 -3.30 8.77
C ILE A 128 8.20 -4.29 8.30
N VAL A 129 7.51 -3.96 7.22
CA VAL A 129 6.60 -4.88 6.53
C VAL A 129 7.30 -5.44 5.31
N GLN A 130 7.38 -6.77 5.22
CA GLN A 130 7.81 -7.48 4.01
C GLN A 130 6.59 -7.82 3.17
N LEU A 131 6.68 -7.53 1.88
CA LEU A 131 5.61 -7.78 0.93
C LEU A 131 6.16 -8.13 -0.45
N LYS A 132 5.33 -8.71 -1.30
CA LYS A 132 5.61 -8.82 -2.73
C LYS A 132 4.64 -7.98 -3.54
N ILE A 133 5.14 -7.30 -4.57
CA ILE A 133 4.32 -6.65 -5.59
C ILE A 133 4.58 -7.40 -6.90
N ASN A 134 3.54 -8.04 -7.45
CA ASN A 134 3.63 -8.91 -8.63
C ASN A 134 4.79 -9.91 -8.53
N GLY A 135 4.95 -10.56 -7.36
CA GLY A 135 6.00 -11.55 -7.10
C GLY A 135 7.40 -10.99 -6.77
N LEU A 136 7.64 -9.69 -6.92
CA LEU A 136 8.91 -9.05 -6.54
C LEU A 136 8.88 -8.67 -5.06
N THR A 137 9.91 -9.05 -4.30
CA THR A 137 9.98 -8.83 -2.85
C THR A 137 10.47 -7.42 -2.49
N PHE A 138 9.72 -6.78 -1.58
CA PHE A 138 10.02 -5.46 -1.04
C PHE A 138 9.84 -5.42 0.48
N LYS A 139 10.45 -4.39 1.07
CA LYS A 139 10.25 -3.94 2.44
C LYS A 139 9.66 -2.53 2.43
N ILE A 140 8.61 -2.30 3.22
CA ILE A 140 8.17 -0.97 3.60
C ILE A 140 8.93 -0.58 4.86
N ILE A 141 9.62 0.56 4.78
CA ILE A 141 10.31 1.18 5.91
C ILE A 141 9.73 2.57 6.12
N GLU A 142 9.33 2.88 7.36
CA GLU A 142 8.93 4.23 7.76
C GLU A 142 10.14 5.18 7.68
N SER A 143 10.02 6.27 6.92
CA SER A 143 11.05 7.29 6.84
C SER A 143 11.05 8.10 8.14
N LYS A 144 12.18 8.11 8.86
CA LYS A 144 12.34 8.95 10.07
C LYS A 144 12.51 10.44 9.76
N ASP A 145 12.81 10.78 8.51
CA ASP A 145 13.23 12.13 8.08
C ASP A 145 12.11 12.97 7.43
N GLU A 146 10.90 12.44 7.23
CA GLU A 146 9.81 13.17 6.56
C GLU A 146 8.54 13.28 7.41
N THR A 147 7.92 14.45 7.30
CA THR A 147 6.86 15.05 8.11
C THR A 147 5.78 14.08 8.60
N LYS A 148 5.53 14.08 9.91
CA LYS A 148 4.33 13.47 10.51
C LYS A 148 3.16 14.44 10.36
N GLU A 149 2.17 14.08 9.56
CA GLU A 149 0.91 14.81 9.51
C GLU A 149 -0.12 14.04 10.34
N CYS A 150 -0.30 14.47 11.60
CA CYS A 150 -1.35 13.95 12.46
C CYS A 150 -2.50 14.96 12.44
N LYS A 151 -3.63 14.61 11.82
CA LYS A 151 -4.82 15.45 11.89
C LYS A 151 -5.63 15.06 13.14
N PRO A 152 -6.04 16.03 13.98
CA PRO A 152 -7.07 15.76 14.96
C PRO A 152 -8.36 15.45 14.22
N THR A 153 -8.96 14.31 14.53
CA THR A 153 -10.33 13.97 14.12
C THR A 153 -11.27 14.99 14.77
N GLN A 154 -11.92 15.82 13.96
CA GLN A 154 -13.01 16.71 14.39
C GLN A 154 -14.26 15.90 14.69
#